data_AF-A0A2M8Q5X6-F1
#
_entry.id   AF-A0A2M8Q5X6-F1
#
_cell.length_a   1.000
_cell.length_b   1.000
_cell.length_c   1.000
_cell.angle_alpha   90.00
_cell.angle_beta   90.00
_cell.angle_gamma   90.00
#
_symmetry.space_group_name_H-M   'P 1'
#
loop_
_entity.id
_entity.type
_entity.pdbx_description
1 polymer ?
#
loop_
_entity_poly.entity_id
_entity_poly.type
_entity_poly.pdbx_seq_one_letter_code
_entity_poly.pdbx_strand_id
1 'polypeptide(L)'
;MELAIFLLVGSVAIFAAVMMLISENPVHSALFLILNFACVAFLYLMLDAEFLALVQITVYAGAIMVLFLFVIMLLGADRLLPKPMPRYNWLTPAAVGIVATLLFVASIAIVESQLNDFEPHHNESLLRVVQSDSDFVLVDVYLDDQLIAEELSFGETSPFEEVPVGEHQITVYQHEDDPSTASPLIEEVFFVEEDNATTLIVLPAPIDGSYLLPVATDLTATEEYGTARLTIVHAADCPQTCIFDIADVTDAAKPPRLFAEELTYGTVTTAETLYRDRYVDQEFEVAAYQAGAIASARAGEEDTSRDIPPLLHHPPFEVKSNHNILWVVTSDTRAQDVFRLHGIFEDVPNRPSFGGAKAIGESLYVDYMLAFQIVGLLLLTAMIGVIVLTKEGEIIPRRRQVRRMAAIPGAPTVEEYLAARESGQRLPPPSGAKQLPESTGD
;
A
#
# COMPACT_ATOMS: atom_id res chain seq x y z
N MET A 1 -20.22 -3.78 -15.59
CA MET A 1 -21.06 -4.36 -14.50
C MET A 1 -20.89 -3.56 -13.21
N GLU A 2 -19.74 -2.91 -12.99
CA GLU A 2 -19.47 -2.03 -11.84
C GLU A 2 -20.54 -0.98 -11.58
N LEU A 3 -20.99 -0.21 -12.57
CA LEU A 3 -22.00 0.84 -12.36
C LEU A 3 -23.30 0.31 -11.71
N ALA A 4 -23.75 -0.89 -12.10
CA ALA A 4 -24.96 -1.48 -11.55
C ALA A 4 -24.76 -1.90 -10.08
N ILE A 5 -23.60 -2.44 -9.75
CA ILE A 5 -23.22 -2.81 -8.37
C ILE A 5 -23.08 -1.55 -7.52
N PHE A 6 -22.45 -0.50 -8.05
CA PHE A 6 -22.29 0.79 -7.39
C PHE A 6 -23.64 1.41 -7.05
N LEU A 7 -24.56 1.49 -8.01
CA LEU A 7 -25.90 2.04 -7.78
C LEU A 7 -26.70 1.20 -6.78
N LEU A 8 -26.56 -0.13 -6.82
CA LEU A 8 -27.20 -1.03 -5.87
C LEU A 8 -26.67 -0.80 -4.45
N VAL A 9 -25.35 -0.85 -4.25
CA VAL A 9 -24.73 -0.67 -2.93
C VAL A 9 -24.95 0.75 -2.41
N GLY A 10 -24.83 1.75 -3.26
CA GLY A 10 -25.12 3.15 -2.94
C GLY A 10 -26.57 3.36 -2.50
N SER A 11 -27.54 2.70 -3.17
CA SER A 11 -28.95 2.76 -2.75
C SER A 11 -29.18 2.14 -1.37
N VAL A 12 -28.50 1.03 -1.06
CA VAL A 12 -28.57 0.38 0.26
C VAL A 12 -27.92 1.25 1.33
N ALA A 13 -26.81 1.92 1.03
CA ALA A 13 -26.15 2.86 1.94
C ALA A 13 -27.08 4.03 2.30
N ILE A 14 -27.70 4.66 1.29
CA ILE A 14 -28.66 5.75 1.50
C ILE A 14 -29.85 5.27 2.33
N PHE A 15 -30.39 4.10 2.01
CA PHE A 15 -31.48 3.50 2.77
C PHE A 15 -31.10 3.26 4.24
N ALA A 16 -29.92 2.70 4.50
CA ALA A 16 -29.41 2.47 5.85
C ALA A 16 -29.23 3.79 6.62
N ALA A 17 -28.68 4.83 5.99
CA ALA A 17 -28.51 6.15 6.60
C ALA A 17 -29.86 6.81 6.95
N VAL A 18 -30.85 6.73 6.07
CA VAL A 18 -32.21 7.23 6.34
C VAL A 18 -32.87 6.44 7.47
N MET A 19 -32.76 5.12 7.45
CA MET A 19 -33.40 4.27 8.44
C MET A 19 -32.74 4.39 9.83
N MET A 20 -31.43 4.67 9.87
CA MET A 20 -30.72 5.07 11.08
C MET A 20 -31.31 6.34 11.70
N LEU A 21 -31.63 7.36 10.89
CA LEU A 21 -32.17 8.64 11.38
C LEU A 21 -33.61 8.53 11.90
N ILE A 22 -34.42 7.66 11.29
CA ILE A 22 -35.84 7.48 11.63
C ILE A 22 -36.01 6.56 12.84
N SER A 23 -35.05 5.68 13.12
CA SER A 23 -35.21 4.67 14.16
C SER A 23 -35.22 5.27 15.56
N GLU A 24 -36.29 5.03 16.32
CA GLU A 24 -36.41 5.50 17.70
C GLU A 24 -35.62 4.64 18.70
N ASN A 25 -35.30 3.40 18.32
CA ASN A 25 -34.54 2.49 19.17
C ASN A 25 -33.04 2.67 18.91
N PRO A 26 -32.23 2.96 19.93
CA PRO A 26 -30.79 3.16 19.77
C PRO A 26 -30.06 1.93 19.20
N VAL A 27 -30.55 0.71 19.51
CA VAL A 27 -29.96 -0.53 18.98
C VAL A 27 -30.21 -0.66 17.48
N HIS A 28 -31.44 -0.40 17.02
CA HIS A 28 -31.78 -0.44 15.60
C HIS A 28 -31.05 0.67 14.82
N SER A 29 -30.97 1.88 15.38
CA SER A 29 -30.22 2.99 14.80
C SER A 29 -28.76 2.60 14.55
N ALA A 30 -28.12 1.99 15.54
CA ALA A 30 -26.73 1.60 15.44
C ALA A 30 -26.50 0.35 14.55
N LEU A 31 -27.46 -0.58 14.45
CA LEU A 31 -27.39 -1.67 13.47
C LEU A 31 -27.43 -1.12 12.03
N PHE A 32 -28.27 -0.13 11.76
CA PHE A 32 -28.30 0.56 10.45
C PHE A 32 -27.03 1.37 10.19
N LEU A 33 -26.40 1.96 11.22
CA LEU A 33 -25.09 2.59 11.09
C LEU A 33 -23.99 1.60 10.70
N ILE A 34 -23.97 0.40 11.31
CA ILE A 34 -23.03 -0.66 10.93
C ILE A 34 -23.26 -1.09 9.47
N LEU A 35 -24.52 -1.26 9.06
CA LEU A 35 -24.85 -1.58 7.67
C LEU A 35 -24.35 -0.49 6.72
N ASN A 36 -24.54 0.78 7.06
CA ASN A 36 -24.03 1.90 6.27
C ASN A 36 -22.50 1.87 6.15
N PHE A 37 -21.77 1.64 7.25
CA PHE A 37 -20.31 1.50 7.22
C PHE A 37 -19.83 0.29 6.42
N ALA A 38 -20.57 -0.82 6.43
CA ALA A 38 -20.27 -1.97 5.59
C ALA A 38 -20.48 -1.65 4.11
N CYS A 39 -21.54 -0.92 3.74
CA CYS A 39 -21.75 -0.45 2.37
C CYS A 39 -20.63 0.51 1.93
N VAL A 40 -20.23 1.45 2.78
CA VAL A 40 -19.11 2.37 2.49
C VAL A 40 -17.79 1.59 2.31
N ALA A 41 -17.52 0.59 3.15
CA ALA A 41 -16.34 -0.27 2.98
C ALA A 41 -16.37 -1.02 1.65
N PHE A 42 -17.54 -1.50 1.22
CA PHE A 42 -17.70 -2.14 -0.08
C PHE A 42 -17.48 -1.15 -1.24
N LEU A 43 -17.94 0.09 -1.11
CA LEU A 43 -17.64 1.14 -2.09
C LEU A 43 -16.13 1.44 -2.15
N TYR A 44 -15.41 1.41 -1.03
CA TYR A 44 -13.95 1.52 -1.04
C TYR A 44 -13.28 0.34 -1.75
N LEU A 45 -13.77 -0.90 -1.57
CA LEU A 45 -13.26 -2.04 -2.34
C LEU A 45 -13.52 -1.92 -3.85
N MET A 46 -14.62 -1.28 -4.25
CA MET A 46 -14.89 -1.00 -5.66
C MET A 46 -14.01 0.12 -6.25
N LEU A 47 -13.34 0.89 -5.40
CA LEU A 47 -12.40 1.94 -5.78
C LEU A 47 -10.94 1.49 -5.59
N ASP A 48 -10.70 0.19 -5.49
CA ASP A 48 -9.38 -0.41 -5.25
C ASP A 48 -8.66 0.15 -4.01
N ALA A 49 -9.42 0.60 -3.02
CA ALA A 49 -8.93 1.16 -1.76
C ALA A 49 -9.08 0.14 -0.62
N GLU A 50 -8.36 -0.99 -0.68
CA GLU A 50 -8.59 -2.13 0.23
C GLU A 50 -8.18 -1.83 1.66
N PHE A 51 -7.14 -1.01 1.87
CA PHE A 51 -6.76 -0.58 3.21
C PHE A 51 -7.87 0.23 3.88
N LEU A 52 -8.44 1.20 3.16
CA LEU A 52 -9.55 2.04 3.65
C LEU A 52 -10.78 1.19 3.96
N ALA A 53 -11.11 0.23 3.09
CA ALA A 53 -12.18 -0.73 3.33
C ALA A 53 -11.94 -1.56 4.60
N LEU A 54 -10.72 -2.09 4.77
CA LEU A 54 -10.34 -2.90 5.93
C LEU A 54 -10.41 -2.09 7.23
N VAL A 55 -9.91 -0.86 7.24
CA VAL A 55 -10.00 0.04 8.40
C VAL A 55 -11.46 0.37 8.71
N GLN A 56 -12.29 0.62 7.69
CA GLN A 56 -13.72 0.88 7.85
C GLN A 56 -14.45 -0.28 8.55
N ILE A 57 -14.14 -1.53 8.18
CA ILE A 57 -14.76 -2.71 8.77
C ILE A 57 -14.20 -3.00 10.16
N THR A 58 -12.88 -3.04 10.31
CA THR A 58 -12.23 -3.50 11.55
C THR A 58 -12.28 -2.46 12.67
N VAL A 59 -12.02 -1.19 12.36
CA VAL A 59 -11.92 -0.12 13.34
C VAL A 59 -13.27 0.55 13.57
N TYR A 60 -13.89 1.06 12.50
CA TYR A 60 -15.10 1.89 12.63
C TYR A 60 -16.36 1.04 12.88
N ALA A 61 -16.67 0.11 11.98
CA ALA A 61 -17.84 -0.76 12.11
C ALA A 61 -17.65 -1.82 13.21
N GLY A 62 -16.43 -2.36 13.32
CA GLY A 62 -16.05 -3.37 14.30
C GLY A 62 -15.80 -2.78 15.68
N ALA A 63 -14.55 -2.39 15.97
CA ALA A 63 -14.11 -2.05 17.31
C ALA A 63 -14.91 -0.92 17.97
N ILE A 64 -15.10 0.20 17.28
CA ILE A 64 -15.74 1.39 17.85
C ILE A 64 -17.26 1.20 17.93
N MET A 65 -17.92 0.83 16.83
CA MET A 65 -19.39 0.70 16.82
C MET A 65 -19.91 -0.49 17.62
N VAL A 66 -19.25 -1.65 17.59
CA VAL A 66 -19.68 -2.78 18.42
C VAL A 66 -19.50 -2.46 19.91
N LEU A 67 -18.42 -1.77 20.30
CA LEU A 67 -18.25 -1.30 21.67
C LEU A 67 -19.37 -0.34 22.08
N PHE A 68 -19.69 0.64 21.23
CA PHE A 68 -20.79 1.58 21.48
C PHE A 68 -22.14 0.87 21.59
N LEU A 69 -22.44 -0.06 20.69
CA LEU A 69 -23.64 -0.90 20.74
C LEU A 69 -23.74 -1.66 22.05
N PHE A 70 -22.64 -2.29 22.47
CA PHE A 70 -22.60 -3.01 23.73
C PHE A 70 -22.85 -2.07 24.92
N VAL A 71 -22.24 -0.88 24.91
CA VAL A 71 -22.42 0.14 25.95
C VAL A 71 -23.87 0.61 26.02
N ILE A 72 -24.50 1.01 24.91
CA ILE A 72 -25.88 1.52 24.94
C ILE A 72 -26.92 0.42 25.21
N MET A 73 -26.61 -0.83 24.85
CA MET A 73 -27.43 -1.99 25.17
C MET A 73 -27.34 -2.34 26.66
N LEU A 74 -26.13 -2.35 27.23
CA LEU A 74 -25.91 -2.59 28.65
C LEU A 74 -26.45 -1.47 29.54
N LEU A 75 -26.35 -0.22 29.07
CA LEU A 75 -26.88 0.92 29.83
C LEU A 75 -28.40 0.87 29.96
N GLY A 76 -29.07 -0.04 29.24
CA GLY A 76 -30.51 -0.17 29.21
C GLY A 76 -31.10 1.10 28.64
N ALA A 77 -31.47 1.08 27.36
CA ALA A 77 -32.28 2.12 26.74
C ALA A 77 -33.73 2.14 27.31
N ASP A 78 -33.88 2.00 28.63
CA ASP A 78 -35.12 2.16 29.33
C ASP A 78 -35.43 3.65 29.38
N ARG A 79 -36.26 4.04 28.40
CA ARG A 79 -37.12 5.22 28.37
C ARG A 79 -36.53 6.42 29.10
N LEU A 80 -35.71 7.17 28.36
CA LEU A 80 -35.48 8.57 28.65
C LEU A 80 -36.84 9.21 28.96
N LEU A 81 -36.91 9.74 30.18
CA LEU A 81 -38.01 10.43 30.85
C LEU A 81 -39.01 11.11 29.90
N PRO A 82 -40.31 11.20 30.26
CA PRO A 82 -41.33 11.84 29.43
C PRO A 82 -40.82 13.18 28.91
N LYS A 83 -40.78 13.29 27.57
CA LYS A 83 -40.35 14.42 26.75
C LYS A 83 -40.50 15.74 27.52
N PRO A 84 -39.43 16.33 28.11
CA PRO A 84 -39.53 17.68 28.63
C PRO A 84 -39.89 18.57 27.46
N MET A 85 -41.02 19.26 27.54
CA MET A 85 -41.42 20.25 26.55
C MET A 85 -40.23 21.19 26.31
N PRO A 86 -39.79 21.39 25.05
CA PRO A 86 -38.65 22.25 24.78
C PRO A 86 -39.01 23.65 25.28
N ARG A 87 -38.37 24.08 26.36
CA ARG A 87 -38.50 25.45 26.88
C ARG A 87 -37.78 26.47 25.99
N TYR A 88 -37.10 26.00 24.94
CA TYR A 88 -36.28 26.80 24.04
C TYR A 88 -36.43 26.32 22.59
N ASN A 89 -37.57 26.63 21.98
CA ASN A 89 -37.93 26.28 20.59
C ASN A 89 -36.99 26.86 19.52
N TRP A 90 -36.04 27.73 19.92
CA TRP A 90 -35.01 28.27 19.04
C TRP A 90 -33.84 27.29 18.82
N LEU A 91 -33.58 26.35 19.74
CA LEU A 91 -32.44 25.43 19.60
C LEU A 91 -32.58 24.51 18.37
N THR A 92 -33.79 24.07 18.05
CA THR A 92 -34.08 23.24 16.87
C THR A 92 -33.78 23.96 15.54
N PRO A 93 -34.32 25.18 15.28
CA PRO A 93 -33.94 25.92 14.07
C PRO A 93 -32.47 26.35 14.07
N ALA A 94 -31.85 26.57 15.23
CA ALA A 94 -30.40 26.83 15.31
C ALA A 94 -29.57 25.59 14.90
N ALA A 95 -29.93 24.39 15.36
CA ALA A 95 -29.25 23.15 14.98
C ALA A 95 -29.42 22.85 13.49
N VAL A 96 -30.63 23.04 12.94
CA VAL A 96 -30.88 22.92 11.49
C VAL A 96 -30.07 23.96 10.71
N GLY A 97 -30.00 25.20 11.21
CA GLY A 97 -29.17 26.25 10.63
C GLY A 97 -27.69 25.91 10.62
N ILE A 98 -27.16 25.33 11.70
CA ILE A 98 -25.77 24.88 11.78
C ILE A 98 -25.50 23.76 10.77
N VAL A 99 -26.35 22.73 10.71
CA VAL A 99 -26.21 21.63 9.74
C VAL A 99 -26.29 22.14 8.31
N ALA A 100 -27.25 23.01 8.00
CA ALA A 100 -27.39 23.61 6.68
C ALA A 100 -26.17 24.47 6.31
N THR A 101 -25.64 25.23 7.26
CA THR A 101 -24.42 26.03 7.06
C THR A 101 -23.22 25.13 6.84
N LEU A 102 -23.09 24.03 7.58
CA LEU A 102 -21.99 23.08 7.43
C LEU A 102 -22.06 22.37 6.08
N LEU A 103 -23.25 21.93 5.65
CA LEU A 103 -23.48 21.37 4.32
C LEU A 103 -23.21 22.39 3.20
N PHE A 104 -23.60 23.65 3.40
CA PHE A 104 -23.35 24.73 2.45
C PHE A 104 -21.86 25.03 2.33
N VAL A 105 -21.14 25.11 3.45
CA VAL A 105 -19.68 25.28 3.47
C VAL A 105 -18.98 24.07 2.85
N ALA A 106 -19.42 22.84 3.13
CA ALA A 106 -18.89 21.64 2.50
C ALA A 106 -19.15 21.64 0.99
N SER A 107 -20.34 22.08 0.56
CA SER A 107 -20.68 22.20 -0.86
C SER A 107 -19.85 23.27 -1.57
N ILE A 108 -19.63 24.43 -0.95
CA ILE A 108 -18.72 25.45 -1.49
C ILE A 108 -17.30 24.91 -1.52
N ALA A 109 -16.85 24.23 -0.45
CA ALA A 109 -15.54 23.61 -0.42
C ALA A 109 -15.38 22.57 -1.54
N ILE A 110 -16.39 21.76 -1.85
CA ILE A 110 -16.32 20.81 -2.98
C ILE A 110 -16.26 21.54 -4.34
N VAL A 111 -16.95 22.66 -4.49
CA VAL A 111 -17.03 23.42 -5.76
C VAL A 111 -15.82 24.33 -5.99
N GLU A 112 -15.30 24.96 -4.94
CA GLU A 112 -14.10 25.81 -4.97
C GLU A 112 -12.80 25.05 -4.77
N SER A 113 -12.85 23.85 -4.16
CA SER A 113 -11.66 23.06 -4.03
C SER A 113 -11.22 22.58 -5.40
N GLN A 114 -9.95 22.82 -5.68
CA GLN A 114 -9.10 22.07 -6.61
C GLN A 114 -8.96 20.59 -6.16
N LEU A 115 -10.01 19.97 -5.62
CA LEU A 115 -10.04 18.54 -5.29
C LEU A 115 -10.02 17.69 -6.57
N ASN A 116 -10.43 18.28 -7.70
CA ASN A 116 -10.29 17.71 -9.04
C ASN A 116 -8.90 17.93 -9.65
N ASP A 117 -8.07 18.85 -9.11
CA ASP A 117 -6.65 18.97 -9.53
C ASP A 117 -5.76 18.01 -8.75
N PHE A 118 -6.30 17.31 -7.75
CA PHE A 118 -5.84 15.94 -7.50
C PHE A 118 -6.46 15.08 -8.61
N GLU A 119 -5.99 15.27 -9.85
CA GLU A 119 -5.85 14.09 -10.68
C GLU A 119 -5.18 13.05 -9.77
N PRO A 120 -5.73 11.83 -9.64
CA PRO A 120 -4.88 10.75 -9.15
C PRO A 120 -3.58 10.95 -9.93
N HIS A 121 -2.43 10.98 -9.25
CA HIS A 121 -1.20 10.88 -10.01
C HIS A 121 -1.34 9.54 -10.74
N HIS A 122 -1.88 9.54 -11.96
CA HIS A 122 -1.62 8.52 -12.93
C HIS A 122 -0.11 8.46 -12.87
N ASN A 123 0.43 7.34 -12.39
CA ASN A 123 1.87 7.25 -12.32
C ASN A 123 2.33 7.53 -13.74
N GLU A 124 2.99 8.66 -13.93
CA GLU A 124 3.57 9.01 -15.21
C GLU A 124 4.43 7.80 -15.59
N SER A 125 4.16 7.28 -16.78
CA SER A 125 4.81 6.06 -17.23
C SER A 125 6.28 6.38 -17.44
N LEU A 126 7.14 5.47 -17.00
CA LEU A 126 8.57 5.71 -17.05
C LEU A 126 9.06 5.33 -18.44
N LEU A 127 9.74 6.26 -19.12
CA LEU A 127 10.38 6.01 -20.40
C LEU A 127 11.89 6.13 -20.25
N ARG A 128 12.63 5.23 -20.88
CA ARG A 128 14.06 5.40 -21.09
C ARG A 128 14.46 4.80 -22.41
N VAL A 129 15.65 5.17 -22.88
CA VAL A 129 16.21 4.66 -24.13
C VAL A 129 17.54 3.96 -23.86
N VAL A 130 17.74 2.90 -24.62
CA VAL A 130 18.94 2.06 -24.62
C VAL A 130 19.50 2.11 -26.02
N GLN A 131 20.76 2.52 -26.16
CA GLN A 131 21.46 2.43 -27.43
C GLN A 131 22.18 1.09 -27.52
N SER A 132 21.71 0.20 -28.38
CA SER A 132 22.29 -1.13 -28.62
C SER A 132 22.72 -1.36 -30.07
N ASP A 133 22.67 -0.32 -30.89
CA ASP A 133 23.17 -0.33 -32.26
C ASP A 133 24.63 0.14 -32.30
N SER A 134 25.52 -0.76 -32.73
CA SER A 134 26.95 -0.49 -32.83
C SER A 134 27.34 0.32 -34.06
N ASP A 135 26.45 0.49 -35.04
CA ASP A 135 26.77 1.24 -36.25
C ASP A 135 26.89 2.75 -35.95
N PHE A 136 26.28 3.21 -34.86
CA PHE A 136 26.38 4.59 -34.38
C PHE A 136 27.36 4.74 -33.20
N VAL A 137 27.92 5.93 -33.07
CA VAL A 137 28.89 6.25 -32.01
C VAL A 137 28.18 6.89 -30.81
N LEU A 138 27.42 7.96 -31.06
CA LEU A 138 26.62 8.68 -30.08
C LEU A 138 25.29 9.06 -30.74
N VAL A 139 24.18 8.89 -30.03
CA VAL A 139 22.85 9.29 -30.50
C VAL A 139 22.16 10.16 -29.47
N ASP A 140 21.36 11.10 -29.97
CA ASP A 140 20.47 11.93 -29.18
C ASP A 140 19.02 11.49 -29.46
N VAL A 141 18.21 11.45 -28.41
CA VAL A 141 16.84 10.97 -28.48
C VAL A 141 15.90 12.07 -28.04
N TYR A 142 14.89 12.32 -28.86
CA TYR A 142 13.87 13.32 -28.64
C TYR A 142 12.49 12.65 -28.55
N LEU A 143 11.68 13.13 -27.62
CA LEU A 143 10.28 12.78 -27.45
C LEU A 143 9.45 14.05 -27.66
N ASP A 144 8.58 14.06 -28.67
CA ASP A 144 7.78 15.25 -29.05
C ASP A 144 8.61 16.53 -29.16
N ASP A 145 9.77 16.45 -29.83
CA ASP A 145 10.76 17.52 -29.98
C ASP A 145 11.50 17.95 -28.69
N GLN A 146 11.25 17.30 -27.55
CA GLN A 146 12.01 17.50 -26.30
C GLN A 146 13.15 16.48 -26.19
N LEU A 147 14.36 16.95 -25.90
CA LEU A 147 15.52 16.08 -25.69
C LEU A 147 15.37 15.29 -24.38
N ILE A 148 15.34 13.96 -24.48
CA ILE A 148 15.19 13.04 -23.34
C ILE A 148 16.49 12.27 -23.01
N ALA A 149 17.36 12.10 -23.99
CA ALA A 149 18.67 11.48 -23.83
C ALA A 149 19.69 12.15 -24.76
N GLU A 150 20.86 12.46 -24.23
CA GLU A 150 21.95 13.15 -24.95
C GLU A 150 23.22 12.28 -24.88
N GLU A 151 24.01 12.28 -25.95
CA GLU A 151 25.30 11.60 -26.03
C GLU A 151 25.24 10.10 -25.69
N LEU A 152 24.15 9.41 -26.07
CA LEU A 152 23.98 8.01 -25.70
C LEU A 152 24.91 7.11 -26.56
N SER A 153 25.91 6.51 -25.93
CA SER A 153 26.86 5.64 -26.64
C SER A 153 26.38 4.18 -26.70
N PHE A 154 27.07 3.37 -27.52
CA PHE A 154 26.76 1.94 -27.63
C PHE A 154 26.89 1.23 -26.28
N GLY A 155 25.78 0.66 -25.82
CA GLY A 155 25.70 0.04 -24.50
C GLY A 155 25.59 1.07 -23.37
N GLU A 156 24.98 2.22 -23.61
CA GLU A 156 24.57 3.11 -22.54
C GLU A 156 23.05 3.21 -22.47
N THR A 157 22.59 3.60 -21.29
CA THR A 157 21.18 3.74 -20.97
C THR A 157 20.91 5.14 -20.46
N SER A 158 19.80 5.72 -20.92
CA SER A 158 19.31 6.99 -20.38
C SER A 158 18.72 6.78 -18.99
N PRO A 159 18.67 7.83 -18.15
CA PRO A 159 17.82 7.81 -16.97
C PRO A 159 16.35 7.64 -17.38
N PHE A 160 15.52 7.23 -16.42
CA PHE A 160 14.07 7.26 -16.61
C PHE A 160 13.56 8.69 -16.58
N GLU A 161 12.72 9.01 -17.55
CA GLU A 161 11.94 10.22 -17.61
C GLU A 161 10.47 9.88 -17.43
N GLU A 162 9.75 10.73 -16.71
CA GLU A 162 8.32 10.58 -16.50
C GLU A 162 7.59 11.15 -17.71
N VAL A 163 6.77 10.31 -18.37
CA VAL A 163 6.12 10.63 -19.64
C VAL A 163 4.60 10.48 -19.49
N PRO A 164 3.81 11.43 -20.03
CA PRO A 164 2.36 11.31 -20.06
C PRO A 164 1.88 10.02 -20.77
N VAL A 165 0.71 9.53 -20.40
CA VAL A 165 0.06 8.42 -21.11
C VAL A 165 -0.51 8.94 -22.43
N GLY A 166 -0.21 8.27 -23.54
CA GLY A 166 -0.70 8.70 -24.86
C GLY A 166 0.21 8.34 -26.03
N GLU A 167 -0.12 8.87 -27.20
CA GLU A 167 0.74 8.79 -28.38
C GLU A 167 1.83 9.85 -28.30
N HIS A 168 3.08 9.40 -28.37
CA HIS A 168 4.27 10.25 -28.37
C HIS A 168 5.13 9.91 -29.60
N GLN A 169 5.72 10.93 -30.21
CA GLN A 169 6.63 10.77 -31.32
C GLN A 169 8.07 10.70 -30.81
N ILE A 170 8.77 9.62 -31.15
CA ILE A 170 10.18 9.45 -30.80
C ILE A 170 11.02 9.64 -32.05
N THR A 171 12.02 10.50 -31.94
CA THR A 171 13.01 10.71 -33.00
C THR A 171 14.41 10.52 -32.46
N VAL A 172 15.24 9.81 -33.24
CA VAL A 172 16.63 9.54 -32.90
C VAL A 172 17.52 10.20 -33.95
N TYR A 173 18.48 11.00 -33.51
CA TYR A 173 19.47 11.64 -34.36
C TYR A 173 20.88 11.21 -33.98
N GLN A 174 21.82 11.32 -34.92
CA GLN A 174 23.23 11.25 -34.57
C GLN A 174 23.59 12.51 -33.78
N HIS A 175 24.37 12.38 -32.70
CA HIS A 175 24.68 13.52 -31.81
C HIS A 175 25.30 14.75 -32.52
N GLU A 176 26.06 14.53 -33.59
CA GLU A 176 26.67 15.63 -34.36
C GLU A 176 25.71 16.33 -35.35
N ASP A 177 24.50 15.77 -35.55
CA ASP A 177 23.53 16.28 -36.51
C ASP A 177 22.64 17.36 -35.90
N ASP A 178 22.30 18.37 -36.71
CA ASP A 178 21.32 19.40 -36.32
C ASP A 178 19.90 18.88 -36.63
N PRO A 179 19.04 18.68 -35.61
CA PRO A 179 17.69 18.12 -35.79
C PRO A 179 16.78 19.00 -36.67
N SER A 180 17.12 20.28 -36.88
CA SER A 180 16.35 21.16 -37.76
C SER A 180 16.64 20.97 -39.25
N THR A 181 17.73 20.26 -39.60
CA THR A 181 18.18 20.11 -41.00
C THR A 181 18.52 18.68 -41.41
N ALA A 182 18.91 17.83 -40.45
CA ALA A 182 19.22 16.43 -40.69
C ALA A 182 17.94 15.60 -40.80
N SER A 183 18.04 14.45 -41.46
CA SER A 183 16.98 13.44 -41.46
C SER A 183 17.16 12.54 -40.23
N PRO A 184 16.10 12.22 -39.49
CA PRO A 184 16.21 11.34 -38.32
C PRO A 184 16.68 9.94 -38.73
N LEU A 185 17.45 9.30 -37.85
CA LEU A 185 17.84 7.89 -37.99
C LEU A 185 16.63 6.99 -37.80
N ILE A 186 15.78 7.34 -36.82
CA ILE A 186 14.53 6.66 -36.51
C ILE A 186 13.47 7.71 -36.22
N GLU A 187 12.27 7.53 -36.77
CA GLU A 187 11.10 8.37 -36.50
C GLU A 187 9.88 7.44 -36.41
N GLU A 188 9.41 7.22 -35.18
CA GLU A 188 8.29 6.30 -34.90
C GLU A 188 7.31 6.93 -33.90
N VAL A 189 6.04 6.56 -34.02
CA VAL A 189 5.00 6.93 -33.06
C VAL A 189 4.79 5.75 -32.12
N PHE A 190 4.92 6.01 -30.83
CA PHE A 190 4.78 5.03 -29.78
C PHE A 190 3.61 5.40 -28.85
N PHE A 191 2.86 4.40 -28.42
CA PHE A 191 1.80 4.58 -27.44
C PHE A 191 2.31 4.20 -26.05
N VAL A 192 2.43 5.18 -25.18
CA VAL A 192 2.82 4.99 -23.79
C VAL A 192 1.60 4.52 -23.00
N GLU A 193 1.66 3.29 -22.48
CA GLU A 193 0.63 2.69 -21.64
C GLU A 193 0.77 3.15 -20.19
N GLU A 194 -0.35 3.22 -19.46
CA GLU A 194 -0.42 3.59 -18.04
C GLU A 194 0.30 2.58 -17.13
N ASP A 195 0.93 3.05 -16.05
CA ASP A 195 1.58 2.24 -15.00
C ASP A 195 2.68 1.26 -15.51
N ASN A 196 3.26 1.53 -16.68
CA ASN A 196 4.35 0.74 -17.25
C ASN A 196 5.66 1.53 -17.26
N ALA A 197 6.79 0.84 -16.99
CA ALA A 197 8.11 1.31 -17.38
C ALA A 197 8.45 0.75 -18.76
N THR A 198 8.54 1.62 -19.76
CA THR A 198 8.92 1.25 -21.11
C THR A 198 10.40 1.54 -21.33
N THR A 199 11.15 0.51 -21.67
CA THR A 199 12.52 0.66 -22.19
C THR A 199 12.47 0.57 -23.71
N LEU A 200 12.87 1.65 -24.38
CA LEU A 200 13.03 1.68 -25.84
C LEU A 200 14.45 1.26 -26.20
N ILE A 201 14.59 0.19 -26.98
CA ILE A 201 15.91 -0.31 -27.38
C ILE A 201 16.13 0.03 -28.85
N VAL A 202 17.15 0.84 -29.12
CA VAL A 202 17.62 1.13 -30.48
C VAL A 202 18.41 -0.07 -30.99
N LEU A 203 17.90 -0.70 -32.05
CA LEU A 203 18.46 -1.91 -32.65
C LEU A 203 18.74 -1.74 -34.14
N PRO A 204 19.79 -2.37 -34.69
CA PRO A 204 20.03 -2.39 -36.12
C PRO A 204 18.93 -3.19 -36.85
N ALA A 205 18.39 -2.66 -37.92
CA ALA A 205 17.39 -3.37 -38.71
C ALA A 205 18.03 -4.55 -39.48
N PRO A 206 17.32 -5.68 -39.65
CA PRO A 206 17.83 -6.79 -40.46
C PRO A 206 18.10 -6.42 -41.93
N ILE A 207 17.49 -5.34 -42.43
CA ILE A 207 17.59 -4.86 -43.80
C ILE A 207 17.82 -3.34 -43.76
N ASP A 208 19.05 -2.92 -43.49
CA ASP A 208 19.57 -1.53 -43.52
C ASP A 208 18.81 -0.51 -42.63
N GLY A 209 19.56 0.36 -41.94
CA GLY A 209 19.01 1.28 -40.94
C GLY A 209 18.75 0.64 -39.57
N SER A 210 17.89 1.27 -38.76
CA SER A 210 17.65 0.92 -37.36
C SER A 210 16.19 1.11 -36.99
N TYR A 211 15.74 0.46 -35.91
CA TYR A 211 14.37 0.55 -35.42
C TYR A 211 14.34 0.53 -33.89
N LEU A 212 13.20 0.95 -33.32
CA LEU A 212 12.97 0.91 -31.88
C LEU A 212 12.20 -0.35 -31.50
N LEU A 213 12.72 -1.08 -30.52
CA LEU A 213 12.02 -2.18 -29.88
C LEU A 213 11.52 -1.74 -28.49
N PRO A 214 10.22 -1.48 -28.31
CA PRO A 214 9.67 -1.16 -27.00
C PRO A 214 9.54 -2.42 -26.15
N VAL A 215 10.09 -2.37 -24.93
CA VAL A 215 9.94 -3.40 -23.91
C VAL A 215 9.25 -2.78 -22.71
N ALA A 216 7.96 -3.05 -22.59
CA ALA A 216 7.15 -2.59 -21.46
C ALA A 216 7.26 -3.55 -20.28
N THR A 217 7.49 -2.99 -19.10
CA THR A 217 7.54 -3.70 -17.83
C THR A 217 6.45 -3.17 -16.92
N ASP A 218 5.54 -4.06 -16.53
CA ASP A 218 4.44 -3.77 -15.61
C ASP A 218 4.95 -3.45 -14.20
N LEU A 219 4.69 -2.22 -13.74
CA LEU A 219 5.09 -1.71 -12.42
C LEU A 219 4.11 -2.07 -11.31
N THR A 220 2.88 -2.46 -11.67
CA THR A 220 1.82 -2.84 -10.74
C THR A 220 1.92 -4.30 -10.31
N ALA A 221 2.68 -5.11 -11.05
CA ALA A 221 2.92 -6.51 -10.73
C ALA A 221 3.43 -6.63 -9.29
N THR A 222 2.55 -7.06 -8.39
CA THR A 222 2.85 -7.29 -6.97
C THR A 222 3.97 -8.32 -6.84
N GLU A 223 5.22 -7.87 -6.76
CA GLU A 223 6.33 -8.79 -6.54
C GLU A 223 6.24 -9.39 -5.13
N GLU A 224 6.31 -10.72 -5.08
CA GLU A 224 6.47 -11.44 -3.83
C GLU A 224 7.85 -11.07 -3.27
N TYR A 225 7.93 -10.72 -1.98
CA TYR A 225 9.18 -10.21 -1.41
C TYR A 225 10.31 -11.21 -1.61
N GLY A 226 11.38 -10.81 -2.32
CA GLY A 226 12.48 -11.69 -2.68
C GLY A 226 12.46 -12.18 -4.12
N THR A 227 11.59 -11.66 -5.00
CA THR A 227 11.66 -11.96 -6.43
C THR A 227 12.38 -10.87 -7.23
N ALA A 228 12.92 -11.27 -8.37
CA ALA A 228 13.25 -10.37 -9.46
C ALA A 228 12.74 -10.97 -10.77
N ARG A 229 12.38 -10.13 -11.74
CA ARG A 229 11.98 -10.60 -13.07
C ARG A 229 13.13 -10.43 -14.03
N LEU A 230 13.52 -11.50 -14.72
CA LEU A 230 14.50 -11.42 -15.80
C LEU A 230 13.76 -11.43 -17.13
N THR A 231 14.06 -10.45 -17.98
CA THR A 231 13.62 -10.36 -19.36
C THR A 231 14.86 -10.30 -20.24
N ILE A 232 14.93 -11.11 -21.30
CA ILE A 232 16.04 -11.11 -22.24
C ILE A 232 15.51 -10.65 -23.61
N VAL A 233 16.24 -9.72 -24.21
CA VAL A 233 16.02 -9.24 -25.56
C VAL A 233 17.16 -9.75 -26.42
N HIS A 234 16.82 -10.47 -27.48
CA HIS A 234 17.82 -10.97 -28.42
C HIS A 234 17.92 -10.05 -29.63
N ALA A 235 19.07 -9.38 -29.75
CA ALA A 235 19.37 -8.43 -30.81
C ALA A 235 20.80 -8.60 -31.37
N ALA A 236 21.40 -9.77 -31.18
CA ALA A 236 22.69 -10.11 -31.74
C ALA A 236 22.47 -10.91 -33.03
N ASP A 237 23.33 -10.69 -34.03
CA ASP A 237 23.30 -11.49 -35.26
C ASP A 237 23.84 -12.90 -34.98
N CYS A 238 22.98 -13.76 -34.43
CA CYS A 238 23.26 -15.17 -34.20
C CYS A 238 22.96 -15.91 -35.52
N PRO A 239 23.96 -16.48 -36.22
CA PRO A 239 23.74 -17.13 -37.53
C PRO A 239 22.82 -18.38 -37.49
N GLN A 240 22.36 -18.79 -36.30
CA GLN A 240 21.40 -19.84 -35.97
C GLN A 240 20.55 -19.40 -34.77
N THR A 241 19.56 -20.19 -34.36
CA THR A 241 18.86 -19.98 -33.08
C THR A 241 19.83 -20.02 -31.89
N CYS A 242 19.69 -19.04 -30.98
CA CYS A 242 20.47 -18.94 -29.76
C CYS A 242 19.65 -19.52 -28.57
N ILE A 243 20.29 -20.28 -27.69
CA ILE A 243 19.71 -20.83 -26.45
C ILE A 243 20.32 -20.10 -25.26
N PHE A 244 19.50 -19.69 -24.30
CA PHE A 244 19.93 -19.05 -23.07
C PHE A 244 19.65 -19.96 -21.88
N ASP A 245 20.68 -20.21 -21.08
CA ASP A 245 20.61 -20.93 -19.81
C ASP A 245 20.92 -19.97 -18.66
N ILE A 246 20.22 -20.18 -17.55
CA ILE A 246 20.47 -19.51 -16.28
C ILE A 246 20.92 -20.53 -15.22
N ALA A 247 22.02 -20.23 -14.54
CA ALA A 247 22.58 -21.06 -13.49
C ALA A 247 22.60 -20.28 -12.17
N ASP A 248 22.14 -20.92 -11.09
CA ASP A 248 22.39 -20.46 -9.73
C ASP A 248 23.82 -20.88 -9.35
N VAL A 249 24.74 -19.92 -9.31
CA VAL A 249 26.17 -20.18 -9.03
C VAL A 249 26.40 -20.48 -7.54
N THR A 250 25.45 -20.08 -6.70
CA THR A 250 25.52 -20.21 -5.25
C THR A 250 25.26 -21.64 -4.79
N ASP A 251 24.43 -22.37 -5.54
CA ASP A 251 24.13 -23.78 -5.31
C ASP A 251 24.61 -24.66 -6.47
N ALA A 252 25.88 -25.04 -6.42
CA ALA A 252 26.53 -25.87 -7.45
C ALA A 252 25.87 -27.25 -7.68
N ALA A 253 25.01 -27.69 -6.76
CA ALA A 253 24.25 -28.94 -6.89
C ALA A 253 23.02 -28.80 -7.81
N LYS A 254 22.56 -27.57 -8.10
CA LYS A 254 21.51 -27.31 -9.09
C LYS A 254 22.14 -27.26 -10.49
N PRO A 255 21.62 -28.03 -11.46
CA PRO A 255 22.05 -27.89 -12.85
C PRO A 255 21.56 -26.55 -13.42
N PRO A 256 22.26 -25.99 -14.43
CA PRO A 256 21.76 -24.85 -15.17
C PRO A 256 20.38 -25.15 -15.74
N ARG A 257 19.47 -24.19 -15.60
CA ARG A 257 18.10 -24.31 -16.11
C ARG A 257 18.00 -23.57 -17.43
N LEU A 258 17.32 -24.19 -18.37
CA LEU A 258 16.93 -23.57 -19.62
C LEU A 258 16.01 -22.37 -19.34
N PHE A 259 16.44 -21.19 -19.79
CA PHE A 259 15.69 -19.95 -19.63
C PHE A 259 14.85 -19.66 -20.89
N ALA A 260 15.47 -19.68 -22.06
CA ALA A 260 14.80 -19.45 -23.33
C ALA A 260 15.42 -20.28 -24.46
N GLU A 261 14.56 -20.86 -25.29
CA GLU A 261 14.95 -21.61 -26.49
C GLU A 261 14.60 -20.83 -27.74
N GLU A 262 15.45 -20.95 -28.75
CA GLU A 262 15.17 -20.54 -30.13
C GLU A 262 14.76 -19.07 -30.31
N LEU A 263 15.46 -18.16 -29.61
CA LEU A 263 15.23 -16.73 -29.80
C LEU A 263 15.69 -16.31 -31.20
N THR A 264 14.80 -15.67 -31.94
CA THR A 264 15.11 -15.01 -33.21
C THR A 264 15.46 -13.55 -32.96
N TYR A 265 16.18 -12.95 -33.91
CA TYR A 265 16.51 -11.53 -33.85
C TYR A 265 15.26 -10.66 -33.60
N GLY A 266 15.37 -9.70 -32.68
CA GLY A 266 14.30 -8.75 -32.33
C GLY A 266 13.21 -9.31 -31.43
N THR A 267 13.40 -10.50 -30.83
CA THR A 267 12.42 -11.08 -29.90
C THR A 267 12.73 -10.77 -28.44
N VAL A 268 11.66 -10.67 -27.65
CA VAL A 268 11.69 -10.45 -26.21
C VAL A 268 11.16 -11.70 -25.51
N THR A 269 11.86 -12.22 -24.52
CA THR A 269 11.38 -13.35 -23.73
C THR A 269 10.22 -12.95 -22.84
N THR A 270 9.38 -13.91 -22.45
CA THR A 270 8.48 -13.71 -21.32
C THR A 270 9.30 -13.46 -20.05
N ALA A 271 8.93 -12.45 -19.27
CA ALA A 271 9.59 -12.13 -18.01
C ALA A 271 9.47 -13.32 -17.05
N GLU A 272 10.60 -13.85 -16.61
CA GLU A 272 10.67 -15.00 -15.72
C GLU A 272 11.02 -14.58 -14.29
N THR A 273 10.27 -15.10 -13.31
CA THR A 273 10.48 -14.80 -11.90
C THR A 273 11.64 -15.62 -11.33
N LEU A 274 12.71 -14.95 -10.94
CA LEU A 274 13.80 -15.49 -10.15
C LEU A 274 13.45 -15.36 -8.67
N TYR A 275 13.51 -16.49 -7.96
CA TYR A 275 13.25 -16.54 -6.52
C TYR A 275 14.56 -16.47 -5.76
N ARG A 276 14.71 -15.44 -4.92
CA ARG A 276 15.81 -15.33 -3.97
C ARG A 276 15.48 -16.07 -2.67
N ASP A 277 16.42 -16.86 -2.17
CA ASP A 277 16.38 -17.36 -0.80
C ASP A 277 16.62 -16.21 0.19
N ARG A 278 15.72 -16.04 1.16
CA ARG A 278 15.72 -14.93 2.11
C ARG A 278 16.95 -14.91 3.03
N TYR A 279 17.74 -15.97 3.04
CA TYR A 279 18.91 -16.14 3.91
C TYR A 279 20.25 -16.23 3.17
N VAL A 280 20.26 -16.20 1.84
CA VAL A 280 21.47 -16.35 1.03
C VAL A 280 21.50 -15.29 -0.07
N ASP A 281 22.63 -14.60 -0.21
CA ASP A 281 22.89 -13.73 -1.35
C ASP A 281 23.15 -14.63 -2.56
N GLN A 282 22.11 -14.86 -3.36
CA GLN A 282 22.19 -15.72 -4.54
C GLN A 282 22.72 -14.93 -5.73
N GLU A 283 23.80 -15.46 -6.31
CA GLU A 283 24.34 -15.00 -7.58
C GLU A 283 23.87 -15.91 -8.72
N PHE A 284 23.41 -15.27 -9.79
CA PHE A 284 23.02 -15.96 -11.01
C PHE A 284 24.02 -15.66 -12.12
N GLU A 285 24.26 -16.67 -12.94
CA GLU A 285 25.06 -16.59 -14.15
C GLU A 285 24.17 -16.95 -15.34
N VAL A 286 24.30 -16.18 -16.41
CA VAL A 286 23.57 -16.44 -17.66
C VAL A 286 24.58 -16.71 -18.76
N ALA A 287 24.36 -17.80 -19.46
CA ALA A 287 25.20 -18.26 -20.54
C ALA A 287 24.35 -18.48 -21.80
N ALA A 288 24.84 -18.02 -22.94
CA ALA A 288 24.20 -18.24 -24.24
C ALA A 288 25.01 -19.23 -25.07
N TYR A 289 24.32 -20.09 -25.79
CA TYR A 289 24.89 -21.17 -26.57
C TYR A 289 24.23 -21.27 -27.94
N GLN A 290 24.97 -21.83 -28.89
CA GLN A 290 24.41 -22.15 -30.20
C GLN A 290 23.44 -23.34 -30.06
N ALA A 291 22.23 -23.25 -30.63
CA ALA A 291 21.20 -24.29 -30.47
C ALA A 291 21.66 -25.71 -30.83
N GLY A 292 22.53 -25.83 -31.85
CA GLY A 292 23.09 -27.13 -32.25
C GLY A 292 24.13 -27.73 -31.30
N ALA A 293 24.80 -26.92 -30.48
CA ALA A 293 25.83 -27.39 -29.56
C ALA A 293 25.21 -28.08 -28.31
N ILE A 294 24.26 -27.41 -27.65
CA ILE A 294 23.63 -27.91 -26.42
C ILE A 294 22.63 -29.04 -26.67
N ALA A 295 21.84 -28.99 -27.75
CA ALA A 295 20.87 -30.04 -28.05
C ALA A 295 21.52 -31.44 -28.16
N SER A 296 22.78 -31.48 -28.62
CA SER A 296 23.58 -32.71 -28.69
C SER A 296 24.10 -33.20 -27.34
N ALA A 297 24.43 -32.27 -26.42
CA ALA A 297 24.92 -32.59 -25.07
C ALA A 297 23.78 -33.03 -24.13
N ARG A 298 22.60 -32.40 -24.23
CA ARG A 298 21.42 -32.79 -23.43
C ARG A 298 20.73 -34.07 -23.92
N ALA A 299 20.96 -34.48 -25.17
CA ALA A 299 20.48 -35.75 -25.70
C ALA A 299 21.33 -36.97 -25.26
N GLY A 300 22.50 -36.72 -24.66
CA GLY A 300 23.35 -37.74 -24.04
C GLY A 300 22.93 -38.05 -22.59
N GLU A 301 23.26 -39.24 -22.10
CA GLU A 301 22.91 -39.72 -20.75
C GLU A 301 23.82 -39.11 -19.64
N GLU A 302 24.78 -38.27 -20.02
CA GLU A 302 25.64 -37.45 -19.15
C GLU A 302 25.45 -35.96 -19.50
N ASP A 303 25.13 -35.13 -18.50
CA ASP A 303 24.97 -33.68 -18.62
C ASP A 303 26.32 -32.99 -18.86
N THR A 304 26.80 -33.07 -20.11
CA THR A 304 28.04 -32.47 -20.62
C THR A 304 27.84 -31.01 -21.04
N SER A 305 26.70 -30.40 -20.73
CA SER A 305 26.37 -29.01 -21.09
C SER A 305 27.37 -27.99 -20.55
N ARG A 306 27.99 -28.28 -19.39
CA ARG A 306 29.04 -27.46 -18.77
C ARG A 306 30.40 -27.49 -19.50
N ASP A 307 30.66 -28.49 -20.35
CA ASP A 307 31.93 -28.62 -21.09
C ASP A 307 31.91 -27.91 -22.44
N ILE A 308 30.75 -27.43 -22.89
CA ILE A 308 30.62 -26.62 -24.09
C ILE A 308 30.98 -25.18 -23.72
N PRO A 309 32.00 -24.57 -24.35
CA PRO A 309 32.28 -23.16 -24.13
C PRO A 309 31.06 -22.36 -24.62
N PRO A 310 30.45 -21.52 -23.76
CA PRO A 310 29.34 -20.69 -24.17
C PRO A 310 29.78 -19.69 -25.24
N LEU A 311 28.87 -19.36 -26.16
CA LEU A 311 29.08 -18.27 -27.12
C LEU A 311 29.23 -16.93 -26.38
N LEU A 312 28.52 -16.82 -25.25
CA LEU A 312 28.46 -15.61 -24.46
C LEU A 312 28.27 -16.00 -22.99
N HIS A 313 29.11 -15.40 -22.14
CA HIS A 313 29.14 -15.64 -20.70
C HIS A 313 29.15 -14.30 -20.00
N HIS A 314 28.23 -14.11 -19.05
CA HIS A 314 28.24 -12.95 -18.18
C HIS A 314 28.74 -13.32 -16.80
N PRO A 315 29.54 -12.47 -16.14
CA PRO A 315 29.93 -12.72 -14.76
C PRO A 315 28.71 -12.87 -13.84
N PRO A 316 28.85 -13.58 -12.72
CA PRO A 316 27.77 -13.68 -11.74
C PRO A 316 27.28 -12.29 -11.32
N PHE A 317 25.96 -12.13 -11.22
CA PHE A 317 25.34 -10.89 -10.74
C PHE A 317 24.41 -11.18 -9.57
N GLU A 318 24.34 -10.22 -8.65
CA GLU A 318 23.44 -10.29 -7.50
C GLU A 318 22.04 -9.85 -7.91
N VAL A 319 21.05 -10.64 -7.51
CA VAL A 319 19.64 -10.32 -7.71
C VAL A 319 19.10 -9.57 -6.49
N LYS A 320 18.82 -8.28 -6.66
CA LYS A 320 18.12 -7.48 -5.66
C LYS A 320 16.62 -7.79 -5.68
N SER A 321 16.00 -7.77 -4.50
CA SER A 321 14.55 -7.99 -4.37
C SER A 321 13.76 -6.80 -4.89
N ASN A 322 12.61 -7.05 -5.49
CA ASN A 322 11.71 -6.03 -6.03
C ASN A 322 12.31 -5.25 -7.22
N HIS A 323 13.11 -5.90 -8.07
CA HIS A 323 13.76 -5.28 -9.23
C HIS A 323 13.44 -6.09 -10.49
N ASN A 324 13.11 -5.38 -11.57
CA ASN A 324 13.02 -5.95 -12.91
C ASN A 324 14.38 -5.82 -13.60
N ILE A 325 14.89 -6.91 -14.17
CA ILE A 325 16.19 -7.01 -14.84
C ILE A 325 15.94 -7.21 -16.34
N LEU A 326 16.35 -6.24 -17.17
CA LEU A 326 16.21 -6.31 -18.62
C LEU A 326 17.56 -6.47 -19.31
N TRP A 327 17.81 -7.65 -19.86
CA TRP A 327 19.05 -7.97 -20.52
C TRP A 327 18.96 -7.79 -22.03
N VAL A 328 19.88 -7.03 -22.63
CA VAL A 328 19.90 -6.80 -24.08
C VAL A 328 21.13 -7.44 -24.69
N VAL A 329 20.93 -8.50 -25.46
CA VAL A 329 22.01 -9.25 -26.08
C VAL A 329 22.20 -8.72 -27.49
N THR A 330 23.23 -7.89 -27.69
CA THR A 330 23.58 -7.30 -29.00
C THR A 330 24.99 -7.72 -29.42
N SER A 331 25.39 -7.40 -30.65
CA SER A 331 26.71 -7.68 -31.22
C SER A 331 27.37 -6.39 -31.71
N ASP A 332 28.66 -6.21 -31.45
CA ASP A 332 29.41 -5.03 -31.91
C ASP A 332 29.99 -5.29 -33.31
N THR A 333 29.26 -4.85 -34.35
CA THR A 333 29.64 -5.01 -35.77
C THR A 333 30.98 -4.35 -36.09
N ARG A 334 31.40 -3.33 -35.33
CA ARG A 334 32.68 -2.62 -35.52
C ARG A 334 33.87 -3.44 -35.03
N ALA A 335 33.66 -4.34 -34.08
CA ALA A 335 34.68 -5.14 -33.44
C ALA A 335 34.67 -6.59 -33.97
N GLN A 336 34.95 -6.78 -35.28
CA GLN A 336 35.19 -8.08 -35.94
C GLN A 336 34.54 -9.31 -35.25
N ASP A 337 33.22 -9.44 -35.36
CA ASP A 337 32.42 -10.60 -34.88
C ASP A 337 32.53 -10.93 -33.38
N VAL A 338 32.95 -9.99 -32.53
CA VAL A 338 32.92 -10.19 -31.08
C VAL A 338 31.52 -9.87 -30.56
N PHE A 339 30.77 -10.92 -30.20
CA PHE A 339 29.55 -10.79 -29.41
C PHE A 339 29.89 -10.10 -28.08
N ARG A 340 29.52 -8.83 -27.96
CA ARG A 340 29.62 -8.08 -26.71
C ARG A 340 28.26 -8.05 -26.07
N LEU A 341 28.13 -8.82 -25.00
CA LEU A 341 26.96 -8.71 -24.16
C LEU A 341 26.92 -7.31 -23.55
N HIS A 342 25.82 -6.60 -23.79
CA HIS A 342 25.52 -5.41 -23.03
C HIS A 342 24.42 -5.71 -22.01
N GLY A 343 24.84 -6.12 -20.81
CA GLY A 343 23.92 -6.38 -19.73
C GLY A 343 23.42 -5.09 -19.11
N ILE A 344 22.20 -4.69 -19.43
CA ILE A 344 21.54 -3.59 -18.74
C ILE A 344 20.90 -4.18 -17.49
N PHE A 345 21.31 -3.68 -16.34
CA PHE A 345 20.65 -4.02 -15.09
C PHE A 345 19.61 -2.96 -14.85
N GLU A 346 18.36 -3.37 -14.93
CA GLU A 346 17.26 -2.48 -14.60
C GLU A 346 17.01 -2.55 -13.09
N ASP A 347 16.86 -1.37 -12.49
CA ASP A 347 16.54 -1.14 -11.09
C ASP A 347 15.32 -0.23 -11.14
N VAL A 348 14.19 -0.76 -11.62
CA VAL A 348 12.93 -0.03 -11.54
C VAL A 348 12.32 -0.34 -10.18
N PRO A 349 12.17 0.66 -9.29
CA PRO A 349 11.47 0.44 -8.04
C PRO A 349 10.01 0.14 -8.36
N ASN A 350 9.49 -0.98 -7.85
CA ASN A 350 8.05 -1.25 -7.89
C ASN A 350 7.32 -0.09 -7.21
N ARG A 351 6.36 0.52 -7.91
CA ARG A 351 5.46 1.53 -7.36
C ARG A 351 4.14 0.82 -7.03
N PRO A 352 3.94 0.32 -5.79
CA PRO A 352 2.72 -0.40 -5.47
C PRO A 352 1.51 0.53 -5.63
N SER A 353 0.44 0.00 -6.22
CA SER A 353 -0.81 0.73 -6.46
C SER A 353 -1.29 1.48 -5.20
N PHE A 354 -1.68 2.75 -5.39
CA PHE A 354 -2.12 3.64 -4.32
C PHE A 354 -3.36 3.07 -3.62
N GLY A 355 -3.31 2.95 -2.29
CA GLY A 355 -4.44 2.46 -1.47
C GLY A 355 -4.39 0.98 -1.08
N GLY A 356 -3.44 0.22 -1.66
CA GLY A 356 -3.18 -1.17 -1.33
C GLY A 356 -2.80 -1.37 0.14
N ALA A 357 -3.35 -2.41 0.78
CA ALA A 357 -2.99 -2.78 2.15
C ALA A 357 -1.48 -3.08 2.30
N LYS A 358 -0.86 -3.64 1.25
CA LYS A 358 0.59 -3.90 1.19
C LYS A 358 1.39 -2.58 1.10
N ALA A 359 1.01 -1.68 0.19
CA ALA A 359 1.67 -0.38 -0.01
C ALA A 359 1.69 0.46 1.27
N ILE A 360 0.55 0.55 1.94
CA ILE A 360 0.41 1.31 3.17
C ILE A 360 1.17 0.63 4.31
N GLY A 361 1.16 -0.71 4.37
CA GLY A 361 1.97 -1.47 5.32
C GLY A 361 3.47 -1.19 5.15
N GLU A 362 3.96 -1.20 3.92
CA GLU A 362 5.36 -0.92 3.61
C GLU A 362 5.77 0.48 4.06
N SER A 363 5.03 1.52 3.65
CA SER A 363 5.36 2.89 4.07
C SER A 363 5.27 3.07 5.60
N LEU A 364 4.29 2.45 6.26
CA LEU A 364 4.14 2.54 7.71
C LEU A 364 5.30 1.87 8.49
N TYR A 365 5.79 0.72 8.01
CA TYR A 365 6.80 -0.08 8.70
C TYR A 365 8.24 0.16 8.22
N VAL A 366 8.43 0.78 7.06
CA VAL A 366 9.75 1.12 6.49
C VAL A 366 10.02 2.62 6.66
N ASP A 367 9.22 3.48 6.01
CA ASP A 367 9.47 4.92 5.99
C ASP A 367 9.11 5.60 7.32
N TYR A 368 7.95 5.23 7.87
CA TYR A 368 7.36 5.86 9.05
C TYR A 368 7.47 5.01 10.33
N MET A 369 8.38 4.03 10.34
CA MET A 369 8.55 3.10 11.46
C MET A 369 8.63 3.81 12.82
N LEU A 370 9.42 4.88 12.89
CA LEU A 370 9.63 5.63 14.15
C LEU A 370 8.38 6.38 14.60
N ALA A 371 7.65 7.01 13.67
CA ALA A 371 6.39 7.67 13.99
C ALA A 371 5.33 6.66 14.45
N PHE A 372 5.24 5.51 13.78
CA PHE A 372 4.32 4.44 14.16
C PHE A 372 4.61 3.88 15.57
N GLN A 373 5.90 3.67 15.90
CA GLN A 373 6.31 3.22 17.24
C GLN A 373 5.93 4.23 18.33
N ILE A 374 6.11 5.54 18.08
CA ILE A 374 5.73 6.59 19.02
C ILE A 374 4.21 6.58 19.28
N VAL A 375 3.40 6.44 18.22
CA VAL A 375 1.94 6.34 18.35
C VAL A 375 1.55 5.10 19.15
N GLY A 376 2.17 3.95 18.88
CA GLY A 376 1.94 2.72 19.65
C GLY A 376 2.26 2.87 21.14
N LEU A 377 3.39 3.51 21.47
CA LEU A 377 3.77 3.81 22.86
C LEU A 377 2.77 4.76 23.54
N LEU A 378 2.31 5.78 22.81
CA LEU A 378 1.33 6.74 23.30
C LEU A 378 0.00 6.04 23.60
N LEU A 379 -0.50 5.20 22.69
CA LEU A 379 -1.72 4.42 22.88
C LEU A 379 -1.62 3.45 24.07
N LEU A 380 -0.48 2.75 24.21
CA LEU A 380 -0.23 1.88 25.35
C LEU A 380 -0.24 2.66 26.67
N THR A 381 0.40 3.82 26.70
CA THR A 381 0.41 4.71 27.87
C THR A 381 -0.99 5.22 28.20
N ALA A 382 -1.79 5.58 27.19
CA ALA A 382 -3.18 6.00 27.38
C ALA A 382 -4.04 4.88 27.98
N MET A 383 -3.90 3.65 27.49
CA MET A 383 -4.62 2.48 28.02
C MET A 383 -4.25 2.21 29.49
N ILE A 384 -2.95 2.23 29.81
CA ILE A 384 -2.48 2.09 31.21
C ILE A 384 -3.04 3.23 32.07
N GLY A 385 -3.04 4.47 31.58
CA GLY A 385 -3.61 5.63 32.26
C GLY A 385 -5.08 5.45 32.63
N VAL A 386 -5.90 4.98 31.68
CA VAL A 386 -7.33 4.68 31.93
C VAL A 386 -7.49 3.57 32.98
N ILE A 387 -6.70 2.49 32.90
CA ILE A 387 -6.75 1.39 33.89
C ILE A 387 -6.39 1.90 35.29
N VAL A 388 -5.33 2.70 35.42
CA VAL A 388 -4.92 3.26 36.72
C VAL A 388 -5.98 4.20 37.28
N LEU A 389 -6.63 5.01 36.44
CA LEU A 389 -7.72 5.92 36.85
C LEU A 389 -8.99 5.18 37.27
N THR A 390 -9.34 4.09 36.60
CA THR A 390 -10.51 3.27 36.97
C THR A 390 -10.25 2.40 38.20
N LYS A 391 -8.99 2.23 38.61
CA LYS A 391 -8.60 1.55 39.83
C LYS A 391 -8.72 2.48 41.04
N GLU A 392 -9.95 2.87 41.38
CA GLU A 392 -10.22 3.45 42.69
C GLU A 392 -10.22 2.33 43.74
N GLY A 393 -9.26 2.36 44.66
CA GLY A 393 -9.44 1.74 45.96
C GLY A 393 -10.55 2.48 46.71
N GLU A 394 -11.42 1.75 47.41
CA GLU A 394 -12.49 2.31 48.23
C GLU A 394 -11.98 3.45 49.13
N ILE A 395 -12.11 4.70 48.68
CA ILE A 395 -11.95 5.86 49.55
C ILE A 395 -13.25 5.97 50.32
N ILE A 396 -13.37 5.21 51.42
CA ILE A 396 -14.45 5.35 52.40
C ILE A 396 -14.49 6.83 52.82
N PRO A 397 -15.56 7.61 52.53
CA PRO A 397 -15.63 9.00 52.95
C PRO A 397 -15.97 9.05 54.44
N ARG A 398 -14.96 8.84 55.29
CA ARG A 398 -15.09 8.95 56.74
C ARG A 398 -14.97 10.42 57.14
N ARG A 399 -16.13 11.11 57.20
CA ARG A 399 -16.48 12.24 58.12
C ARG A 399 -17.47 13.21 57.48
N ARG A 400 -18.73 12.79 57.34
CA ARG A 400 -19.84 13.78 57.31
C ARG A 400 -21.03 13.44 58.20
N GLN A 401 -20.96 12.34 58.96
CA GLN A 401 -22.04 11.96 59.89
C GLN A 401 -21.88 12.49 61.32
N VAL A 402 -20.70 12.92 61.76
CA VAL A 402 -20.53 13.42 63.15
C VAL A 402 -21.24 14.77 63.36
N ARG A 403 -21.48 15.55 62.30
CA ARG A 403 -22.16 16.85 62.42
C ARG A 403 -23.69 16.78 62.44
N ARG A 404 -24.32 15.64 62.10
CA ARG A 404 -25.78 15.47 62.23
C ARG A 404 -26.21 14.85 63.56
N MET A 405 -25.32 14.18 64.28
CA MET A 405 -25.61 13.72 65.65
C MET A 405 -25.53 14.84 66.69
N ALA A 406 -24.77 15.91 66.41
CA ALA A 406 -24.69 17.09 67.29
C ALA A 406 -25.90 18.04 67.19
N ALA A 407 -26.97 17.67 66.47
CA ALA A 407 -28.17 18.49 66.27
C ALA A 407 -29.46 17.73 66.61
N ILE A 408 -29.39 16.77 67.54
CA ILE A 408 -30.57 16.14 68.13
C ILE A 408 -30.84 16.82 69.48
N PRO A 409 -31.96 17.56 69.64
CA PRO A 409 -32.33 18.15 70.93
C PRO A 409 -32.47 17.05 71.99
N GLY A 410 -31.74 17.15 73.10
CA GLY A 410 -31.81 16.20 74.21
C GLY A 410 -30.83 15.02 74.16
N ALA A 411 -29.83 15.04 73.27
CA ALA A 411 -28.70 14.11 73.37
C ALA A 411 -27.81 14.49 74.57
N PRO A 412 -27.38 13.53 75.42
CA PRO A 412 -26.54 13.82 76.58
C PRO A 412 -25.22 14.47 76.14
N THR A 413 -24.78 15.45 76.92
CA THR A 413 -23.52 16.15 76.65
C THR A 413 -22.32 15.23 76.87
N VAL A 414 -21.17 15.59 76.30
CA VAL A 414 -19.94 14.79 76.42
C VAL A 414 -19.54 14.60 77.89
N GLU A 415 -19.78 15.59 78.76
CA GLU A 415 -19.53 15.49 80.20
C GLU A 415 -20.45 14.48 80.90
N GLU A 416 -21.74 14.45 80.58
CA GLU A 416 -22.68 13.46 81.15
C GLU A 416 -22.33 12.02 80.73
N TYR A 417 -21.83 11.85 79.50
CA TYR A 417 -21.34 10.55 79.02
C TYR A 417 -20.09 10.07 79.76
N LEU A 418 -19.17 10.98 80.08
CA LEU A 418 -17.97 10.66 80.83
C LEU A 418 -18.30 10.36 82.30
N ALA A 419 -19.19 11.14 82.92
CA ALA A 419 -19.64 10.94 84.29
C ALA A 419 -20.38 9.59 84.49
N ALA A 420 -21.25 9.20 83.55
CA ALA A 420 -21.95 7.91 83.60
C ALA A 420 -21.00 6.70 83.41
N ARG A 421 -19.93 6.89 82.63
CA ARG A 421 -18.91 5.85 82.41
C ARG A 421 -18.04 5.63 83.65
N GLU A 422 -17.74 6.68 84.40
CA GLU A 422 -17.00 6.57 85.66
C GLU A 422 -17.85 5.97 86.79
N SER A 423 -19.16 6.20 86.79
CA SER A 423 -20.09 5.64 87.78
C SER A 423 -20.61 4.23 87.43
N GLY A 424 -20.30 3.70 86.25
CA GLY A 424 -20.74 2.38 85.79
C GLY A 424 -22.24 2.30 85.47
N GLN A 425 -22.95 3.43 85.39
CA GLN A 425 -24.39 3.48 85.13
C GLN A 425 -24.70 3.64 83.63
N ARG A 426 -25.74 2.95 83.14
CA ARG A 426 -26.23 3.14 81.76
C ARG A 426 -27.11 4.38 81.68
N LEU A 427 -26.78 5.29 80.77
CA LEU A 427 -27.62 6.44 80.44
C LEU A 427 -28.94 6.01 79.78
N PRO A 428 -30.06 6.69 80.08
CA PRO A 428 -31.33 6.42 79.40
C PRO A 428 -31.22 6.79 77.91
N PRO A 429 -31.92 6.05 77.02
CA PRO A 429 -31.90 6.35 75.59
C PRO A 429 -32.54 7.73 75.32
N PRO A 430 -32.08 8.46 74.29
CA PRO A 430 -32.63 9.76 73.94
C PRO A 430 -34.12 9.63 73.61
N SER A 431 -34.91 10.60 74.10
CA SER A 431 -36.36 10.70 73.87
C SER A 431 -36.65 10.70 72.37
N GLY A 432 -37.11 9.57 71.84
CA GLY A 432 -37.44 9.40 70.42
C GLY A 432 -36.80 8.19 69.73
N ALA A 433 -35.92 7.43 70.40
CA ALA A 433 -35.37 6.20 69.84
C ALA A 433 -36.43 5.07 69.82
N LYS A 434 -36.95 4.73 68.62
CA LYS A 434 -37.74 3.52 68.41
C LYS A 434 -36.85 2.30 68.73
N GLN A 435 -37.27 1.49 69.71
CA GLN A 435 -36.63 0.22 70.04
C GLN A 435 -36.68 -0.70 68.82
N LEU A 436 -35.53 -1.16 68.34
CA LEU A 436 -35.42 -2.24 67.38
C LEU A 436 -35.81 -3.56 68.08
N PRO A 437 -36.55 -4.47 67.43
CA PRO A 437 -36.98 -5.71 68.07
C PRO A 437 -35.77 -6.60 68.33
N GLU A 438 -35.71 -7.17 69.55
CA GLU A 438 -34.74 -8.19 69.94
C GLU A 438 -34.86 -9.39 69.00
N SER A 439 -33.75 -9.78 68.35
CA SER A 439 -33.69 -11.08 67.68
C SER A 439 -33.64 -12.16 68.75
N THR A 440 -34.78 -12.82 68.98
CA THR A 440 -34.81 -14.11 69.67
C THR A 440 -33.95 -15.10 68.91
N GLY A 441 -33.01 -15.74 69.61
CA GLY A 441 -32.20 -16.82 69.08
C GLY A 441 -33.02 -18.07 68.76
N ASP A 442 -32.62 -18.78 67.73
CA ASP A 442 -31.91 -20.07 67.81
C ASP A 442 -31.08 -20.29 66.53
#